data_AF-A0A5P9CQB0-F1
#
_entry.id   AF-A0A5P9CQB0-F1
#
_cell.length_a   1.000
_cell.length_b   1.000
_cell.length_c   1.000
_cell.angle_alpha   90.00
_cell.angle_beta   90.00
_cell.angle_gamma   90.00
#
_symmetry.space_group_name_H-M   'P 1'
#
loop_
_entity.id
_entity.type
_entity.pdbx_description
1 polymer ?
#
loop_
_entity_poly.entity_id
_entity_poly.type
_entity_poly.pdbx_seq_one_letter_code
_entity_poly.pdbx_strand_id
1 'polypeptide(L)'
;MPKTMLTDIRWELLLQLMKSTGRIYDTTEHRMTFEGILYRMRTGVPWRDLPSEFGEWSTVYRRFDLWSKKGILNMLFRCLSSMADIR
;
A
#
# COMPACT_ATOMS: atom_id res chain seq x y z
N MET A 1 18.15 0.46 -3.12
CA MET A 1 16.79 0.72 -2.62
C MET A 1 15.82 0.71 -3.79
N PRO A 2 14.78 -0.13 -3.79
CA PRO A 2 13.71 -0.03 -4.75
C PRO A 2 13.07 1.37 -4.62
N LYS A 3 12.83 2.02 -5.77
CA LYS A 3 12.22 3.34 -5.80
C LYS A 3 10.81 3.24 -5.21
N THR A 4 10.58 3.91 -4.07
CA THR A 4 9.24 4.08 -3.50
C THR A 4 8.37 4.84 -4.49
N MET A 5 7.11 4.44 -4.60
CA MET A 5 6.18 4.96 -5.59
C MET A 5 5.36 6.12 -5.04
N LEU A 6 5.22 6.24 -3.73
CA LEU A 6 4.45 7.29 -3.08
C LEU A 6 5.35 8.42 -2.59
N THR A 7 5.04 9.62 -3.06
CA THR A 7 5.51 10.85 -2.41
C THR A 7 4.90 10.96 -1.02
N ASP A 8 5.53 11.73 -0.14
CA ASP A 8 5.04 11.94 1.23
C ASP A 8 3.62 12.52 1.24
N ILE A 9 3.32 13.44 0.31
CA ILE A 9 2.00 14.06 0.15
C ILE A 9 0.94 13.01 -0.20
N ARG A 10 1.22 12.14 -1.19
CA ARG A 10 0.28 11.07 -1.59
C ARG A 10 0.07 10.07 -0.45
N TRP A 11 1.14 9.73 0.26
CA TRP A 11 1.06 8.86 1.42
C TRP A 11 0.19 9.46 2.51
N GLU A 12 0.37 10.74 2.85
CA GLU A 12 -0.42 11.41 3.89
C GLU A 12 -1.91 11.40 3.55
N LEU A 13 -2.28 11.70 2.30
CA LEU A 13 -3.67 11.64 1.85
C LEU A 13 -4.28 10.24 1.98
N LEU A 14 -3.53 9.21 1.60
CA LEU A 14 -3.96 7.82 1.78
C LEU A 14 -4.07 7.45 3.25
N LEU A 15 -3.14 7.90 4.09
CA LEU A 15 -3.16 7.64 5.53
C LEU A 15 -4.40 8.26 6.18
N GLN A 16 -4.77 9.49 5.81
CA GLN A 16 -6.00 10.12 6.29
C GLN A 16 -7.24 9.34 5.86
N LEU A 17 -7.28 8.86 4.62
CA LEU A 17 -8.36 8.00 4.13
C LEU A 17 -8.42 6.66 4.88
N MET A 18 -7.27 6.04 5.15
CA MET A 18 -7.18 4.82 5.94
C MET A 18 -7.73 5.03 7.35
N LYS A 19 -7.35 6.14 8.00
CA LYS A 19 -7.81 6.52 9.35
C LYS A 19 -9.31 6.76 9.39
N SER A 20 -9.88 7.43 8.39
CA SER A 20 -11.32 7.73 8.35
C SER A 20 -12.20 6.48 8.23
N THR A 21 -11.66 5.36 7.70
CA THR A 21 -12.41 4.11 7.64
C THR A 21 -12.64 3.45 9.00
N GLY A 22 -11.84 3.79 10.02
CA GLY A 22 -11.80 3.07 11.31
C GLY A 22 -11.34 1.60 11.21
N ARG A 23 -10.88 1.16 10.02
CA ARG A 23 -10.52 -0.25 9.76
C ARG A 23 -9.01 -0.51 9.85
N ILE A 24 -8.20 0.54 9.93
CA ILE A 24 -6.73 0.49 9.98
C ILE A 24 -6.25 1.29 11.19
N TYR A 25 -5.59 0.62 12.13
CA TYR A 25 -4.91 1.27 13.26
C TYR A 25 -3.62 1.91 12.78
N ASP A 26 -3.29 3.11 13.24
CA ASP A 26 -2.09 3.84 12.83
C ASP A 26 -0.82 3.12 13.31
N THR A 27 -0.05 2.56 12.38
CA THR A 27 1.29 2.01 12.64
C THR A 27 2.22 2.41 11.52
N THR A 28 3.44 2.81 11.87
CA THR A 28 4.51 3.28 10.98
C THR A 28 4.87 2.28 9.87
N GLU A 29 4.59 0.99 10.09
CA GLU A 29 4.82 -0.11 9.15
C GLU A 29 3.89 -0.10 7.92
N HIS A 30 2.76 0.64 7.96
CA HIS A 30 1.77 0.61 6.86
C HIS A 30 2.29 1.19 5.56
N ARG A 31 3.18 2.19 5.62
CA ARG A 31 3.75 2.79 4.40
C ARG A 31 4.55 1.79 3.62
N MET A 32 5.53 1.17 4.27
CA MET A 32 6.42 0.20 3.61
C MET A 32 5.67 -1.05 3.17
N THR A 33 4.69 -1.50 3.97
CA THR A 33 3.78 -2.58 3.58
C THR A 33 3.04 -2.23 2.30
N PHE A 34 2.43 -1.05 2.22
CA PHE A 34 1.66 -0.63 1.05
C PHE A 34 2.55 -0.37 -0.17
N GLU A 35 3.74 0.21 0.03
CA GLU A 35 4.78 0.32 -1.00
C GLU A 35 5.20 -1.05 -1.54
N GLY A 36 5.33 -2.07 -0.68
CA GLY A 36 5.59 -3.45 -1.08
C GLY A 36 4.46 -4.04 -1.94
N ILE A 37 3.21 -3.78 -1.56
CA ILE A 37 2.03 -4.18 -2.36
C ILE A 37 2.07 -3.51 -3.74
N LEU A 38 2.32 -2.19 -3.79
CA LEU A 38 2.42 -1.44 -5.05
C LEU A 38 3.57 -1.93 -5.92
N TYR A 39 4.73 -2.19 -5.31
CA TYR A 39 5.89 -2.74 -6.00
C TYR A 39 5.53 -4.07 -6.65
N ARG A 40 4.96 -5.01 -5.89
CA ARG A 40 4.54 -6.32 -6.42
C ARG A 40 3.52 -6.18 -7.54
N MET A 41 2.56 -5.27 -7.41
CA MET A 41 1.56 -5.03 -8.46
C MET A 41 2.19 -4.49 -9.74
N ARG A 42 3.19 -3.62 -9.64
CA ARG A 42 3.89 -3.08 -10.81
C ARG A 42 4.81 -4.12 -11.46
N THR A 43 5.55 -4.89 -10.68
CA THR A 43 6.61 -5.78 -11.20
C THR A 43 6.12 -7.19 -11.49
N GLY A 44 5.02 -7.61 -10.86
CA GLY A 44 4.49 -8.98 -10.98
C GLY A 44 5.33 -10.04 -10.29
N VAL A 45 6.34 -9.67 -9.49
CA VAL A 45 7.22 -10.64 -8.82
C VAL A 45 6.43 -11.55 -7.86
N PRO A 46 6.86 -12.79 -7.66
CA PRO A 46 6.35 -13.64 -6.60
C PRO A 46 6.47 -12.94 -5.23
N TRP A 47 5.52 -13.18 -4.32
CA TRP A 47 5.55 -12.57 -2.99
C TRP A 47 6.85 -12.87 -2.24
N ARG A 48 7.38 -14.09 -2.35
CA ARG A 48 8.63 -14.50 -1.71
C ARG A 48 9.86 -13.75 -2.19
N ASP A 49 9.79 -13.15 -3.37
CA ASP A 49 10.87 -12.37 -3.99
C ASP A 49 10.69 -10.87 -3.75
N LEU A 50 9.75 -10.47 -2.87
CA LEU A 50 9.58 -9.08 -2.49
C LEU A 50 10.85 -8.56 -1.79
N PRO A 51 11.38 -7.39 -2.19
CA PRO A 51 12.53 -6.79 -1.53
C PRO A 51 12.28 -6.58 -0.02
N SER A 52 13.25 -6.98 0.80
CA SER A 52 13.11 -6.93 2.27
C SER A 52 12.99 -5.51 2.82
N GLU A 53 13.33 -4.47 2.05
CA GLU A 53 13.10 -3.09 2.44
C GLU A 53 11.61 -2.76 2.67
N PHE A 54 10.69 -3.50 2.06
CA PHE A 54 9.25 -3.36 2.28
C PHE A 54 8.74 -4.10 3.53
N GLY A 55 9.63 -4.79 4.24
CA GLY A 55 9.29 -5.68 5.34
C GLY A 55 9.27 -7.15 4.90
N GLU A 56 8.89 -8.02 5.83
CA GLU A 56 8.85 -9.45 5.58
C GLU A 56 7.65 -9.81 4.66
N TRP A 57 7.92 -10.61 3.62
CA TRP A 57 6.95 -10.84 2.54
C TRP A 57 5.63 -11.45 3.02
N SER A 58 5.66 -12.34 4.02
CA SER A 58 4.47 -12.99 4.55
C SER A 58 3.59 -11.99 5.31
N THR A 59 4.20 -11.01 5.99
CA THR A 59 3.52 -9.88 6.62
C THR A 59 2.84 -9.00 5.58
N VAL A 60 3.56 -8.64 4.51
CA VAL A 60 3.00 -7.85 3.40
C VAL A 60 1.84 -8.58 2.74
N TYR A 61 1.99 -9.88 2.46
CA TYR A 61 0.94 -10.71 1.89
C TYR A 61 -0.29 -10.81 2.80
N ARG A 62 -0.11 -11.04 4.10
CA ARG A 62 -1.21 -11.11 5.07
C ARG A 62 -1.99 -9.79 5.14
N ARG A 63 -1.29 -8.65 5.06
CA ARG A 63 -1.92 -7.33 4.99
C ARG A 63 -2.66 -7.13 3.68
N PHE A 64 -2.07 -7.52 2.56
CA PHE A 64 -2.72 -7.51 1.24
C PHE A 64 -4.04 -8.31 1.27
N ASP A 65 -4.03 -9.56 1.75
CA ASP A 65 -5.21 -10.41 1.82
C ASP A 65 -6.31 -9.79 2.71
N LEU A 66 -5.93 -9.33 3.90
CA LEU A 66 -6.86 -8.68 4.83
C LEU A 66 -7.49 -7.41 4.24
N TRP A 67 -6.67 -6.53 3.65
CA TRP A 67 -7.15 -5.27 3.09
C TRP A 67 -7.94 -5.46 1.80
N SER A 68 -7.60 -6.48 1.01
CA SER A 68 -8.37 -6.90 -0.15
C SER A 68 -9.77 -7.36 0.28
N LYS A 69 -9.86 -8.28 1.24
CA LYS A 69 -11.14 -8.78 1.78
C LYS A 69 -12.00 -7.69 2.40
N LYS A 70 -11.38 -6.68 3.04
CA LYS A 70 -12.08 -5.53 3.61
C LYS A 70 -12.43 -4.44 2.60
N GLY A 71 -12.08 -4.59 1.32
CA GLY A 71 -12.30 -3.58 0.27
C GLY A 71 -11.44 -2.32 0.42
N ILE A 72 -10.48 -2.32 1.34
CA ILE A 72 -9.59 -1.18 1.61
C ILE A 72 -8.72 -0.90 0.39
N LEU A 73 -8.12 -1.94 -0.21
CA LEU A 73 -7.27 -1.76 -1.38
C LEU A 73 -8.01 -1.10 -2.55
N ASN A 74 -9.26 -1.50 -2.81
CA ASN A 74 -10.09 -0.89 -3.85
C ASN A 74 -10.31 0.60 -3.59
N MET A 75 -10.56 0.98 -2.34
CA MET A 75 -10.72 2.38 -1.94
C MET A 75 -9.42 3.17 -2.14
N LEU A 76 -8.28 2.62 -1.73
CA LEU A 76 -6.97 3.26 -1.88
C LEU A 76 -6.57 3.42 -3.35
N PHE A 77 -6.79 2.40 -4.19
CA PHE A 77 -6.49 2.48 -5.61
C PHE A 77 -7.38 3.47 -6.36
N ARG A 78 -8.66 3.58 -5.99
CA ARG A 78 -9.55 4.64 -6.53
C ARG A 78 -9.03 6.03 -6.17
N CYS A 79 -8.61 6.22 -4.93
CA CYS A 79 -8.03 7.46 -4.46
C CYS A 79 -6.74 7.81 -5.24
N LEU A 80 -5.83 6.84 -5.40
CA LEU A 80 -4.61 7.02 -6.19
C LEU A 80 -4.89 7.32 -7.68
N SER A 81 -5.87 6.63 -8.28
CA SER A 81 -6.24 6.85 -9.68
C SER A 81 -6.78 8.26 -9.89
N SER A 82 -7.68 8.70 -9.00
CA SER A 82 -8.20 10.07 -9.00
C SER A 82 -7.11 11.14 -8.85
N MET A 83 -6.01 10.85 -8.15
CA MET A 83 -4.86 11.76 -8.06
C MET A 83 -3.97 11.75 -9.30
N ALA A 84 -3.96 10.65 -10.07
CA ALA A 84 -3.17 10.50 -11.28
C ALA A 84 -3.87 11.07 -12.52
N ASP A 85 -5.20 11.04 -12.53
CA ASP A 85 -6.05 11.57 -13.60
C ASP A 85 -6.13 13.12 -13.60
N ILE A 86 -5.68 13.78 -12.53
CA ILE A 86 -5.46 15.22 -12.50
C ILE A 86 -4.09 15.48 -13.15
N ARG A 87 -4.06 15.48 -14.48
CA ARG A 87 -2.88 15.81 -15.27
C ARG A 87 -3.20 16.85 -16.34
#